data_AF-A0A1F9R9D9-F1
#
_entry.id   AF-A0A1F9R9D9-F1
#
_cell.length_a   1.000
_cell.length_b   1.000
_cell.length_c   1.000
_cell.angle_alpha   90.00
_cell.angle_beta   90.00
_cell.angle_gamma   90.00
#
_symmetry.space_group_name_H-M   'P 1'
#
loop_
_entity.id
_entity.type
_entity.pdbx_description
1 polymer ?
#
loop_
_entity_poly.entity_id
_entity_poly.type
_entity_poly.pdbx_seq_one_letter_code
_entity_poly.pdbx_strand_id
1 'polypeptide(L)'
;MLRKLTLLLLLAAAVFAGWKFGYQAALRYFFRVSGTVSVRPDLLNALPGANSMLFVVVRNSGGVPVAVKKIINPAFPARFEMGPSNLIMPDLLTRRIYLEAALNTHGQLGENRRGDLRGELSSGAAIISKGLSVTLDTRIK
;
A
#
# COMPACT_ATOMS: atom_id res chain seq x y z
N MET A 1 -4.54 43.03 -29.08
CA MET A 1 -3.57 42.19 -28.33
C MET A 1 -4.14 41.65 -27.02
N LEU A 2 -4.92 42.44 -26.26
CA LEU A 2 -5.46 42.04 -24.95
C LEU A 2 -6.32 40.75 -24.96
N ARG A 3 -7.19 40.54 -25.96
CA ARG A 3 -8.04 39.32 -26.06
C ARG A 3 -7.24 38.03 -26.24
N LYS A 4 -6.10 38.08 -26.94
CA LYS A 4 -5.22 36.90 -27.11
C LYS A 4 -4.49 36.58 -25.80
N LEU A 5 -4.09 37.61 -25.07
CA LEU A 5 -3.43 37.48 -23.76
C LEU A 5 -4.39 36.89 -22.71
N THR A 6 -5.65 37.34 -22.66
CA THR A 6 -6.65 36.80 -21.72
C THR A 6 -6.99 35.35 -22.02
N LEU A 7 -7.11 34.97 -23.31
CA LEU A 7 -7.29 33.57 -23.72
C LEU A 7 -6.10 32.69 -23.30
N LEU A 8 -4.87 33.17 -23.48
CA LEU A 8 -3.67 32.45 -23.04
C LEU A 8 -3.62 32.27 -21.52
N LEU A 9 -3.98 33.30 -20.75
CA LEU A 9 -4.05 33.22 -19.28
C LEU A 9 -5.11 32.22 -18.80
N LEU A 10 -6.30 32.24 -19.41
CA LEU A 10 -7.35 31.26 -19.10
C LEU A 10 -6.93 29.84 -19.41
N LEU A 11 -6.24 29.63 -20.55
CA LEU A 11 -5.75 28.32 -20.94
C LEU A 11 -4.65 27.81 -20.00
N ALA A 12 -3.73 28.69 -19.59
CA ALA A 12 -2.72 28.36 -18.58
C ALA A 12 -3.34 28.02 -17.22
N ALA A 13 -4.36 28.77 -16.79
CA ALA A 13 -5.09 28.50 -15.55
C ALA A 13 -5.84 27.16 -15.59
N ALA A 14 -6.46 26.83 -16.73
CA ALA A 14 -7.13 25.55 -16.94
C ALA A 14 -6.15 24.37 -16.91
N VAL A 15 -4.98 24.50 -17.56
CA VAL A 15 -3.91 23.48 -17.51
C VAL A 15 -3.39 23.31 -16.09
N PHE A 16 -3.15 24.41 -15.36
CA PHE A 16 -2.69 24.37 -13.98
C PHE A 16 -3.70 23.68 -13.06
N ALA A 17 -5.00 24.01 -13.19
CA ALA A 17 -6.06 23.36 -12.44
C ALA A 17 -6.14 21.86 -12.79
N GLY A 18 -6.11 21.52 -14.08
CA GLY A 18 -6.13 20.14 -14.56
C GLY A 18 -4.94 19.32 -14.03
N TRP A 19 -3.74 19.90 -13.98
CA TRP A 19 -2.59 19.26 -13.36
C TRP A 19 -2.82 19.08 -11.85
N LYS A 20 -3.11 20.18 -11.14
CA LYS A 20 -3.18 20.18 -9.68
C LYS A 20 -4.23 19.21 -9.14
N PHE A 21 -5.41 19.19 -9.74
CA PHE A 21 -6.51 18.35 -9.30
C PHE A 21 -6.52 16.97 -9.99
N GLY A 22 -6.12 16.91 -11.26
CA GLY A 22 -6.07 15.66 -12.02
C GLY A 22 -4.95 14.72 -11.58
N TYR A 23 -3.86 15.24 -11.03
CA TYR A 23 -2.74 14.41 -10.56
C TYR A 23 -3.18 13.42 -9.48
N GLN A 24 -3.87 13.89 -8.44
CA GLN A 24 -4.33 13.02 -7.36
C GLN A 24 -5.40 12.03 -7.83
N ALA A 25 -6.32 12.47 -8.70
CA ALA A 25 -7.30 11.59 -9.31
C ALA A 25 -6.64 10.48 -10.14
N ALA A 26 -5.60 10.82 -10.92
CA ALA A 26 -4.84 9.85 -11.70
C ALA A 26 -4.13 8.83 -10.80
N LEU A 27 -3.43 9.27 -9.75
CA LEU A 27 -2.75 8.33 -8.84
C LEU A 27 -3.73 7.31 -8.24
N ARG A 28 -4.92 7.75 -7.84
CA ARG A 28 -5.97 6.87 -7.30
C ARG A 28 -6.48 5.89 -8.33
N TYR A 29 -6.82 6.38 -9.52
CA TYR A 29 -7.38 5.57 -10.58
C TYR A 29 -6.42 4.47 -11.04
N PHE A 30 -5.14 4.80 -11.13
CA PHE A 30 -4.10 3.90 -11.59
C PHE A 30 -3.48 3.04 -10.49
N PHE A 31 -3.83 3.24 -9.22
CA PHE A 31 -3.28 2.43 -8.13
C PHE A 31 -3.60 0.95 -8.31
N ARG A 32 -2.57 0.14 -8.55
CA ARG A 32 -2.64 -1.31 -8.77
C ARG A 32 -1.36 -1.98 -8.28
N VAL A 33 -1.47 -2.74 -7.20
CA VAL A 33 -0.32 -3.40 -6.57
C VAL A 33 -0.65 -4.85 -6.30
N SER A 34 0.18 -5.77 -6.81
CA SER A 34 -0.01 -7.20 -6.56
C SER A 34 1.29 -7.94 -6.29
N GLY A 35 1.20 -9.05 -5.57
CA GLY A 35 2.37 -9.79 -5.13
C GLY A 35 2.06 -10.99 -4.25
N THR A 36 3.10 -11.47 -3.59
CA THR A 36 3.06 -12.59 -2.64
C THR A 36 3.70 -12.19 -1.31
N VAL A 37 3.06 -12.62 -0.22
CA VAL A 37 3.65 -12.63 1.12
C VAL A 37 4.11 -14.04 1.43
N SER A 38 5.37 -14.21 1.78
CA SER A 38 5.95 -15.48 2.22
C SER A 38 6.39 -15.38 3.68
N VAL A 39 6.70 -16.51 4.30
CA VAL A 39 7.22 -16.57 5.67
C VAL A 39 8.63 -17.08 5.61
N ARG A 40 9.53 -16.46 6.38
CA ARG A 40 10.90 -16.94 6.52
C ARG A 40 10.87 -18.38 7.12
N PRO A 41 11.67 -19.34 6.59
CA PRO A 41 11.56 -20.74 6.99
C PRO A 41 11.71 -21.01 8.50
N ASP A 42 12.55 -20.25 9.19
CA ASP A 42 12.76 -20.30 10.65
C ASP A 42 11.52 -19.87 11.47
N LEU A 43 10.61 -19.11 10.86
CA LEU A 43 9.37 -18.62 11.50
C LEU A 43 8.14 -19.47 11.17
N LEU A 44 8.26 -20.52 10.36
CA LEU A 44 7.13 -21.39 10.03
C LEU A 44 6.51 -22.06 11.28
N ASN A 45 7.35 -22.44 12.24
CA ASN A 45 6.89 -23.00 13.53
C ASN A 45 6.26 -21.95 14.46
N ALA A 46 6.45 -20.66 14.16
CA ALA A 46 5.91 -19.54 14.91
C ALA A 46 4.61 -19.00 14.29
N LEU A 47 4.13 -19.60 13.20
CA LEU A 47 2.88 -19.19 12.55
C LEU A 47 1.71 -19.29 13.53
N PRO A 48 0.96 -18.20 13.76
CA PRO A 48 -0.31 -18.31 14.44
C PRO A 48 -1.23 -19.23 13.61
N GLY A 49 -1.85 -20.21 14.27
CA GLY A 49 -2.72 -21.20 13.63
C GLY A 49 -4.04 -20.61 13.14
N ALA A 50 -5.16 -21.19 13.57
CA ALA A 50 -6.49 -20.69 13.21
C ALA A 50 -6.72 -19.25 13.72
N ASN A 51 -7.54 -18.49 12.98
CA ASN A 51 -7.90 -17.10 13.25
C ASN A 51 -6.75 -16.09 13.09
N SER A 52 -5.72 -16.44 12.32
CA SER A 52 -4.69 -15.48 11.92
C SER A 52 -5.21 -14.54 10.83
N MET A 53 -4.76 -13.29 10.88
CA MET A 53 -5.12 -12.22 9.95
C MET A 53 -3.85 -11.61 9.41
N LEU A 54 -3.68 -11.68 8.09
CA LEU A 54 -2.62 -11.01 7.37
C LEU A 54 -3.12 -9.66 6.87
N PHE A 55 -2.41 -8.61 7.25
CA PHE A 55 -2.60 -7.26 6.75
C PHE A 55 -1.44 -6.93 5.83
N VAL A 56 -1.75 -6.61 4.57
CA VAL A 56 -0.81 -6.00 3.64
C VAL A 56 -1.12 -4.51 3.60
N VAL A 57 -0.17 -3.70 4.06
CA VAL A 57 -0.31 -2.26 4.22
C VAL A 57 0.58 -1.57 3.22
N VAL A 58 0.01 -0.63 2.49
CA VAL A 58 0.75 0.30 1.65
C VAL A 58 0.88 1.61 2.40
N ARG A 59 2.11 2.11 2.53
CA ARG A 59 2.44 3.41 3.10
C ARG A 59 2.95 4.36 2.05
N ASN A 60 2.69 5.66 2.24
CA ASN A 60 3.33 6.71 1.43
C ASN A 60 4.77 6.97 1.91
N SER A 61 5.46 7.92 1.26
CA SER A 61 6.83 8.30 1.63
C SER A 61 6.99 8.90 3.03
N GLY A 62 5.91 9.39 3.64
CA GLY A 62 5.90 9.87 5.01
C GLY A 62 5.56 8.79 6.05
N GLY A 63 5.46 7.53 5.64
CA GLY A 63 5.10 6.41 6.52
C GLY A 63 3.61 6.31 6.86
N VAL A 64 2.75 7.16 6.26
CA VAL A 64 1.31 7.15 6.51
C VAL A 64 0.66 6.00 5.73
N PRO A 65 -0.18 5.16 6.34
CA PRO A 65 -0.88 4.09 5.63
C PRO A 65 -1.93 4.67 4.67
N VAL A 66 -1.85 4.28 3.40
CA VAL A 66 -2.73 4.77 2.32
C VAL A 66 -3.61 3.69 1.72
N ALA A 67 -3.22 2.42 1.81
CA ALA A 67 -4.04 1.28 1.40
C ALA A 67 -3.86 0.10 2.34
N VAL A 68 -4.91 -0.70 2.53
CA VAL A 68 -4.85 -1.92 3.36
C VAL A 68 -5.61 -3.06 2.69
N LYS A 69 -5.00 -4.24 2.66
CA LYS A 69 -5.65 -5.51 2.33
C LYS A 69 -5.60 -6.43 3.53
N LYS A 70 -6.77 -6.89 3.97
CA LYS A 70 -6.92 -7.91 5.01
C LYS A 70 -7.18 -9.28 4.35
N ILE A 71 -6.46 -10.31 4.79
CA ILE A 71 -6.64 -11.70 4.39
C ILE A 71 -6.81 -12.52 5.68
N ILE A 72 -7.96 -13.17 5.82
CA ILE A 72 -8.30 -13.98 6.98
C ILE A 72 -7.83 -15.42 6.71
N ASN A 73 -7.22 -16.05 7.71
CA ASN A 73 -6.67 -17.41 7.63
C ASN A 73 -5.79 -17.61 6.37
N PRO A 74 -4.74 -16.81 6.20
CA PRO A 74 -3.88 -16.87 5.01
C PRO A 74 -3.19 -18.23 4.89
N ALA A 75 -3.21 -18.82 3.69
CA ALA A 75 -2.32 -19.91 3.32
C ALA A 75 -1.05 -19.32 2.69
N PHE A 76 0.12 -19.69 3.21
CA PHE A 76 1.40 -19.18 2.71
C PHE A 76 1.99 -20.10 1.62
N PRO A 77 2.56 -19.54 0.54
CA PRO A 77 2.67 -18.11 0.23
C PRO A 77 1.31 -17.47 -0.13
N ALA A 78 0.98 -16.36 0.52
CA ALA A 78 -0.30 -15.68 0.40
C ALA A 78 -0.25 -14.66 -0.73
N ARG A 79 -1.12 -14.80 -1.74
CA ARG A 79 -1.24 -13.84 -2.84
C ARG A 79 -2.09 -12.65 -2.41
N PHE A 80 -1.68 -11.45 -2.82
CA PHE A 80 -2.47 -10.24 -2.63
C PHE A 80 -2.59 -9.44 -3.92
N GLU A 81 -3.71 -8.76 -4.05
CA GLU A 81 -3.97 -7.75 -5.08
C GLU A 81 -4.72 -6.60 -4.43
N MET A 82 -4.25 -5.39 -4.72
CA MET A 82 -4.79 -4.13 -4.23
C MET A 82 -5.05 -3.19 -5.39
N GLY A 83 -6.26 -2.63 -5.40
CA GLY A 83 -6.69 -1.61 -6.36
C GLY A 83 -7.26 -0.39 -5.64
N PRO A 84 -7.92 0.51 -6.36
CA PRO A 84 -8.43 1.76 -5.80
C PRO A 84 -9.40 1.57 -4.62
N SER A 85 -10.15 0.46 -4.60
CA SER A 85 -11.06 0.10 -3.51
C SER A 85 -10.37 -0.27 -2.19
N ASN A 86 -9.05 -0.48 -2.21
CA ASN A 86 -8.26 -0.77 -1.01
C ASN A 86 -7.63 0.49 -0.40
N LEU A 87 -7.77 1.65 -1.05
CA LEU A 87 -7.26 2.92 -0.52
C LEU A 87 -8.12 3.38 0.66
N ILE A 88 -7.45 3.74 1.76
CA ILE A 88 -8.08 4.30 2.96
C ILE A 88 -7.80 5.81 3.08
N MET A 89 -6.67 6.28 2.55
CA MET A 89 -6.29 7.70 2.53
C MET A 89 -5.79 8.10 1.14
N PRO A 90 -6.70 8.14 0.14
CA PRO A 90 -6.33 8.31 -1.27
C PRO A 90 -5.74 9.68 -1.59
N ASP A 91 -6.00 10.71 -0.78
CA ASP A 91 -5.42 12.06 -0.91
C ASP A 91 -3.92 12.13 -0.55
N LEU A 92 -3.44 11.16 0.24
CA LEU A 92 -2.04 11.11 0.69
C LEU A 92 -1.18 10.16 -0.15
N LEU A 93 -1.73 9.60 -1.22
CA LEU A 93 -1.05 8.69 -2.11
C LEU A 93 0.10 9.41 -2.83
N THR A 94 1.28 8.78 -2.81
CA THR A 94 2.49 9.26 -3.49
C THR A 94 2.87 8.30 -4.61
N ARG A 95 3.62 8.77 -5.62
CA ARG A 95 4.10 7.92 -6.74
C ARG A 95 4.88 6.69 -6.27
N ARG A 96 5.68 6.88 -5.23
CA ARG A 96 6.43 5.83 -4.56
C ARG A 96 5.68 5.41 -3.30
N ILE A 97 5.60 4.10 -3.11
CA ILE A 97 4.90 3.47 -2.00
C ILE A 97 5.83 2.48 -1.29
N TYR A 98 5.52 2.16 -0.06
CA TYR A 98 6.24 1.18 0.75
C TYR A 98 5.25 0.13 1.20
N LEU A 99 5.66 -1.14 1.22
CA LEU A 99 4.80 -2.25 1.59
C LEU A 99 5.27 -2.84 2.90
N GLU A 100 4.32 -3.09 3.78
CA GLU A 100 4.48 -3.79 5.03
C GLU A 100 3.44 -4.92 5.10
N ALA A 101 3.86 -6.08 5.58
CA ALA A 101 2.99 -7.20 5.90
C ALA A 101 3.04 -7.46 7.41
N ALA A 102 1.87 -7.57 8.03
CA ALA A 102 1.74 -7.89 9.44
C ALA A 102 0.75 -9.05 9.61
N LEU A 103 1.15 -10.10 10.33
CA LEU A 103 0.33 -11.25 10.67
C LEU A 103 0.09 -11.28 12.17
N ASN A 104 -1.17 -11.28 12.58
CA ASN A 104 -1.57 -11.34 13.98
C ASN A 104 -2.84 -12.18 14.18
N THR A 105 -3.23 -12.42 15.43
CA THR A 105 -4.47 -13.17 15.78
C THR A 105 -5.55 -12.28 16.39
N HIS A 106 -5.20 -11.07 16.82
CA HIS A 106 -6.11 -10.15 17.51
C HIS A 106 -6.80 -9.16 16.56
N GLY A 107 -6.34 -9.04 15.31
CA GLY A 107 -7.03 -8.30 14.25
C GLY A 107 -6.89 -6.78 14.33
N GLN A 108 -6.02 -6.27 15.19
CA GLN A 108 -5.74 -4.84 15.29
C GLN A 108 -4.44 -4.54 14.55
N LEU A 109 -4.51 -3.65 13.57
CA LEU A 109 -3.34 -3.20 12.82
C LEU A 109 -2.65 -2.06 13.58
N GLY A 110 -1.33 -2.14 13.74
CA GLY A 110 -0.52 -1.11 14.40
C GLY A 110 -0.28 -1.34 15.90
N GLU A 111 -1.03 -2.24 16.53
CA GLU A 111 -0.67 -2.80 17.85
C GLU A 111 0.29 -3.97 17.65
N ASN A 112 1.46 -3.91 18.28
CA ASN A 112 2.40 -5.03 18.28
C ASN A 112 2.17 -5.87 19.53
N ARG A 113 1.86 -7.15 19.35
CA ARG A 113 1.76 -8.13 20.44
C ARG A 113 2.78 -9.23 20.26
N ARG A 114 3.16 -9.82 21.40
CA ARG A 114 4.06 -10.97 21.42
C ARG A 114 3.50 -12.09 20.55
N GLY A 115 4.32 -12.57 19.62
CA GLY A 115 3.95 -13.62 18.66
C GLY A 115 3.50 -13.13 17.29
N ASP A 116 3.26 -11.82 17.11
CA ASP A 116 2.98 -11.26 15.79
C ASP A 116 4.21 -11.37 14.88
N LEU A 117 3.96 -11.55 13.58
CA LEU A 117 5.00 -11.57 12.55
C LEU A 117 4.88 -10.34 11.67
N ARG A 118 6.01 -9.73 11.32
CA ARG A 118 6.09 -8.59 10.41
C ARG A 118 7.14 -8.82 9.34
N GLY A 119 6.97 -8.10 8.24
CA GLY A 119 7.86 -8.10 7.10
C GLY A 119 7.65 -6.84 6.28
N GLU A 120 8.70 -6.35 5.64
CA GLU A 120 8.64 -5.13 4.84
C GLU A 120 9.30 -5.36 3.48
N LEU A 121 8.82 -4.65 2.47
CA LEU A 121 9.52 -4.58 1.20
C LEU A 121 10.70 -3.62 1.35
N SER A 122 11.93 -4.13 1.22
CA SER A 122 13.17 -3.37 1.45
C SER A 122 13.32 -2.14 0.55
N SER A 123 12.72 -2.16 -0.64
CA SER A 123 12.71 -1.03 -1.58
C SER A 123 11.30 -0.55 -1.86
N GLY A 124 11.05 0.76 -1.77
CA GLY A 124 9.76 1.33 -2.17
C GLY A 124 9.44 1.03 -3.64
N ALA A 125 8.18 0.74 -3.95
CA ALA A 125 7.65 0.38 -5.26
C ALA A 125 6.85 1.53 -5.90
N ALA A 126 6.48 1.39 -7.17
CA ALA A 126 5.56 2.33 -7.83
C ALA A 126 4.09 1.98 -7.52
N ILE A 127 3.18 2.96 -7.65
CA ILE A 127 1.74 2.74 -7.48
C ILE A 127 1.12 1.73 -8.46
N ILE A 128 1.80 1.44 -9.58
CA ILE A 128 1.49 0.35 -10.50
C ILE A 128 2.65 -0.64 -10.42
N SER A 129 2.48 -1.72 -9.67
CA SER A 129 3.51 -2.75 -9.50
C SER A 129 2.90 -4.14 -9.45
N LYS A 130 3.57 -5.13 -10.05
CA LYS A 130 3.14 -6.53 -10.03
C LYS A 130 4.30 -7.41 -9.58
N GLY A 131 3.97 -8.58 -9.01
CA GLY A 131 4.98 -9.56 -8.61
C GLY A 131 5.85 -9.11 -7.43
N LEU A 132 5.34 -8.20 -6.59
CA LEU A 132 6.06 -7.81 -5.37
C LEU A 132 6.18 -9.00 -4.44
N SER A 133 7.33 -9.12 -3.75
CA SER A 133 7.56 -10.19 -2.79
C SER A 133 7.88 -9.58 -1.43
N VAL A 134 7.07 -9.90 -0.42
CA VAL A 134 7.28 -9.51 0.96
C VAL A 134 7.50 -10.76 1.79
N THR A 135 8.49 -10.75 2.68
CA THR A 135 8.78 -11.89 3.56
C THR A 135 8.50 -11.50 5.00
N LEU A 136 7.63 -12.23 5.69
CA LEU A 136 7.45 -12.16 7.14
C LEU A 136 8.69 -12.78 7.79
N ASP A 137 9.47 -11.93 8.45
CA ASP A 137 10.87 -12.21 8.73
C ASP A 137 11.29 -11.75 10.13
N THR A 138 10.40 -11.01 10.80
CA THR A 138 10.57 -10.47 12.15
C THR A 138 9.43 -10.98 13.02
N ARG A 139 9.76 -11.58 14.17
CA ARG A 139 8.80 -11.98 15.20
C ARG A 139 8.85 -11.00 16.36
N ILE A 140 7.70 -10.44 16.73
CA ILE A 140 7.58 -9.57 17.89
C ILE A 140 7.71 -10.42 19.17
N LYS A 141 8.66 -10.03 20.02
CA LYS A 141 9.00 -10.72 21.28
C LYS A 141 8.15 -10.25 22.45
#